data_AF-A0A3R7X4F6-F1
#
_entry.id   AF-A0A3R7X4F6-F1
#
_cell.length_a   1.000
_cell.length_b   1.000
_cell.length_c   1.000
_cell.angle_alpha   90.00
_cell.angle_beta   90.00
_cell.angle_gamma   90.00
#
_symmetry.space_group_name_H-M   'P 1'
#
loop_
_entity.id
_entity.type
_entity.pdbx_description
1 polymer ?
#
loop_
_entity_poly.entity_id
_entity_poly.type
_entity_poly.pdbx_seq_one_letter_code
_entity_poly.pdbx_strand_id
1 'polypeptide(L)'
;MSEGPSAVDILGNPNYQAISYGGYRAISRDTVPSVDQIKDDMRILSAIDVKILRTYNTELAELPNLLQAITELKQEDSSFEMYVMVGAWINCKDAWADHPDHTQEDEAYNEAEVQRAVQYAKQYPDIIKMIAIGNEAMVHWATSYFVPPSVILKWVNYLQELKS
;
A
#
# COMPACT_ATOMS: atom_id res chain seq x y z
N MET A 1 12.27 12.78 -18.02
CA MET A 1 11.30 11.67 -17.92
C MET A 1 9.96 12.34 -17.69
N SER A 2 8.97 12.11 -18.55
CA SER A 2 7.63 12.68 -18.31
C SER A 2 7.08 12.08 -17.04
N GLU A 3 6.68 12.92 -16.07
CA GLU A 3 5.96 12.45 -14.91
C GLU A 3 4.69 11.73 -15.41
N GLY A 4 4.53 10.46 -15.03
CA GLY A 4 3.31 9.71 -15.33
C GLY A 4 2.06 10.39 -14.73
N PRO A 5 0.85 9.91 -15.03
CA PRO A 5 -0.39 10.52 -14.57
C PRO A 5 -0.41 10.73 -13.05
N SER A 6 -1.04 11.83 -12.63
CA SER A 6 -1.24 12.15 -11.22
C SER A 6 -2.39 11.32 -10.63
N ALA A 7 -2.56 11.35 -9.30
CA ALA A 7 -3.70 10.72 -8.66
C ALA A 7 -5.05 11.23 -9.17
N VAL A 8 -5.14 12.52 -9.53
CA VAL A 8 -6.37 13.15 -10.04
C VAL A 8 -6.71 12.64 -11.44
N ASP A 9 -5.71 12.33 -12.27
CA ASP A 9 -5.92 11.82 -13.63
C ASP A 9 -6.40 10.35 -13.64
N ILE A 10 -6.04 9.62 -12.59
CA ILE A 10 -6.24 8.17 -12.43
C ILE A 10 -7.58 7.87 -11.74
N LEU A 11 -7.88 8.52 -10.61
CA LEU A 11 -9.00 8.13 -9.75
C LEU A 11 -10.36 8.50 -10.37
N GLY A 12 -11.23 7.50 -10.51
CA GLY A 12 -12.55 7.66 -11.15
C GLY A 12 -12.52 7.56 -12.68
N ASN A 13 -11.35 7.33 -13.27
CA ASN A 13 -11.18 7.19 -14.71
C ASN A 13 -11.28 5.71 -15.12
N PRO A 14 -12.23 5.33 -16.01
CA PRO A 14 -12.43 3.93 -16.41
C PRO A 14 -11.23 3.34 -17.18
N ASN A 15 -10.33 4.17 -17.70
CA ASN A 15 -9.10 3.70 -18.37
C ASN A 15 -8.03 3.19 -17.40
N TYR A 16 -8.24 3.33 -16.09
CA TYR A 16 -7.33 2.89 -15.03
C TYR A 16 -8.08 1.99 -14.06
N GLN A 17 -8.50 0.81 -14.51
CA GLN A 17 -9.19 -0.15 -13.67
C GLN A 17 -8.31 -0.53 -12.45
N ALA A 18 -8.91 -0.46 -11.27
CA ALA A 18 -8.25 -0.80 -10.01
C ALA A 18 -8.61 -2.20 -9.54
N ILE A 19 -7.70 -2.83 -8.78
CA ILE A 19 -7.96 -4.07 -8.05
C ILE A 19 -7.25 -4.05 -6.69
N SER A 20 -7.81 -4.77 -5.73
CA SER A 20 -7.09 -5.11 -4.50
C SER A 20 -6.21 -6.33 -4.75
N TYR A 21 -4.95 -6.30 -4.32
CA TYR A 21 -3.97 -7.30 -4.70
C TYR A 21 -3.18 -7.85 -3.50
N GLY A 22 -2.98 -9.17 -3.52
CA GLY A 22 -2.01 -9.91 -2.71
C GLY A 22 -1.60 -11.17 -3.48
N GLY A 23 -0.30 -11.35 -3.68
CA GLY A 23 0.30 -12.42 -4.48
C GLY A 23 0.73 -13.65 -3.67
N TYR A 24 0.41 -13.72 -2.37
CA TYR A 24 0.74 -14.87 -1.54
C TYR A 24 0.08 -16.15 -2.09
N ARG A 25 0.88 -17.20 -2.29
CA ARG A 25 0.44 -18.52 -2.78
C ARG A 25 0.41 -19.60 -1.70
N ALA A 26 0.99 -19.30 -0.54
CA ALA A 26 1.07 -20.19 0.61
C ALA A 26 -0.01 -19.85 1.65
N ILE A 27 -0.18 -20.73 2.63
CA ILE A 27 -1.14 -20.56 3.73
C ILE A 27 -0.69 -19.50 4.74
N SER A 28 0.64 -19.29 4.88
CA SER A 28 1.20 -18.23 5.74
C SER A 28 1.83 -17.11 4.90
N ARG A 29 1.76 -15.89 5.43
CA ARG A 29 2.44 -14.69 4.90
C ARG A 29 3.94 -14.68 5.15
N ASP A 30 4.48 -15.63 5.93
CA ASP A 30 5.92 -15.80 6.09
C ASP A 30 6.59 -16.27 4.78
N THR A 31 5.82 -16.91 3.90
CA THR A 31 6.29 -17.31 2.57
C THR A 31 5.90 -16.23 1.56
N VAL A 32 6.75 -15.21 1.48
CA VAL A 32 6.56 -14.06 0.59
C VAL A 32 6.78 -14.49 -0.88
N PRO A 33 5.87 -14.14 -1.81
CA PRO A 33 6.07 -14.43 -3.23
C PRO A 33 7.33 -13.75 -3.77
N SER A 34 8.06 -14.43 -4.64
CA SER A 34 9.25 -13.88 -5.27
C SER A 34 8.90 -12.77 -6.27
N VAL A 35 9.88 -11.94 -6.63
CA VAL A 35 9.73 -10.92 -7.68
C VAL A 35 9.22 -11.53 -8.99
N ASP A 36 9.79 -12.65 -9.43
CA ASP A 36 9.36 -13.34 -10.66
C ASP A 36 7.90 -13.82 -10.59
N GLN A 37 7.48 -14.36 -9.45
CA GLN A 37 6.09 -14.78 -9.24
C GLN A 37 5.14 -13.57 -9.33
N ILE A 38 5.51 -12.45 -8.72
CA ILE A 38 4.72 -11.22 -8.81
C ILE A 38 4.73 -10.68 -10.25
N LYS A 39 5.85 -10.77 -11.00
CA LYS A 39 5.90 -10.36 -12.42
C LYS A 39 4.90 -11.14 -13.28
N ASP A 40 4.73 -12.44 -13.02
CA ASP A 40 3.70 -13.22 -13.70
C ASP A 40 2.29 -12.69 -13.39
N ASP A 41 2.01 -12.38 -12.13
CA ASP A 41 0.72 -11.81 -11.72
C ASP A 41 0.49 -10.43 -12.37
N MET A 42 1.52 -9.59 -12.44
CA MET A 42 1.47 -8.27 -13.09
C MET A 42 1.14 -8.37 -14.59
N ARG A 43 1.71 -9.36 -15.29
CA ARG A 43 1.40 -9.62 -16.71
C ARG A 43 -0.06 -10.06 -16.88
N ILE A 44 -0.57 -10.91 -15.99
CA ILE A 44 -1.98 -11.34 -16.00
C ILE A 44 -2.92 -10.15 -15.78
N LEU A 45 -2.65 -9.34 -14.76
CA LEU A 45 -3.48 -8.17 -14.42
C LEU A 45 -3.44 -7.11 -15.52
N SER A 46 -2.26 -6.83 -16.08
CA SER A 46 -2.12 -5.91 -17.21
C SER A 46 -2.87 -6.40 -18.45
N ALA A 47 -2.87 -7.71 -18.73
CA ALA A 47 -3.59 -8.30 -19.86
C ALA A 47 -5.13 -8.18 -19.76
N ILE A 48 -5.67 -7.87 -18.58
CA ILE A 48 -7.09 -7.59 -18.34
C ILE A 48 -7.36 -6.11 -18.04
N ASP A 49 -6.46 -5.23 -18.49
CA ASP A 49 -6.54 -3.77 -18.36
C ASP A 49 -6.58 -3.22 -16.92
N VAL A 50 -6.13 -4.01 -15.93
CA VAL A 50 -5.87 -3.48 -14.59
C VAL A 50 -4.60 -2.65 -14.61
N LYS A 51 -4.70 -1.43 -14.07
CA LYS A 51 -3.58 -0.48 -13.99
C LYS A 51 -3.27 0.02 -12.59
N ILE A 52 -4.13 -0.26 -11.61
CA ILE A 52 -3.94 0.20 -10.23
C ILE A 52 -4.10 -0.97 -9.26
N LEU A 53 -3.10 -1.14 -8.41
CA LEU A 53 -3.11 -2.13 -7.34
C LEU A 53 -3.27 -1.44 -5.99
N ARG A 54 -4.13 -1.99 -5.13
CA ARG A 54 -4.21 -1.61 -3.72
C ARG A 54 -3.50 -2.65 -2.87
N THR A 55 -2.62 -2.17 -1.97
CA THR A 55 -1.87 -2.97 -0.99
C THR A 55 -2.28 -2.57 0.44
N TYR A 56 -1.76 -3.26 1.46
CA TYR A 56 -2.35 -3.23 2.82
C TYR A 56 -1.41 -2.87 3.96
N ASN A 57 -0.11 -3.12 3.83
CA ASN A 57 0.91 -2.77 4.83
C ASN A 57 2.25 -2.52 4.14
N THR A 58 3.20 -1.95 4.88
CA THR A 58 4.56 -1.68 4.40
C THR A 58 5.63 -2.50 5.12
N GLU A 59 5.28 -3.19 6.20
CA GLU A 59 6.16 -4.03 7.01
C GLU A 59 6.60 -5.29 6.28
N LEU A 60 5.67 -5.97 5.59
CA LEU A 60 5.96 -7.24 4.94
C LEU A 60 6.64 -7.05 3.58
N ALA A 61 7.49 -8.01 3.21
CA ALA A 61 8.34 -7.93 2.02
C ALA A 61 7.59 -8.07 0.68
N GLU A 62 6.26 -8.26 0.67
CA GLU A 62 5.48 -8.28 -0.57
C GLU A 62 5.50 -6.92 -1.27
N LEU A 63 5.33 -5.81 -0.53
CA LEU A 63 5.35 -4.47 -1.13
C LEU A 63 6.69 -4.16 -1.84
N PRO A 64 7.88 -4.32 -1.22
CA PRO A 64 9.13 -4.08 -1.92
C PRO A 64 9.32 -5.03 -3.12
N ASN A 65 8.93 -6.31 -3.02
CA ASN A 65 8.99 -7.23 -4.16
C ASN A 65 8.07 -6.78 -5.31
N LEU A 66 6.88 -6.27 -4.99
CA LEU A 66 5.94 -5.73 -5.98
C LEU A 66 6.50 -4.49 -6.68
N LEU A 67 7.06 -3.54 -5.93
CA LEU A 67 7.65 -2.32 -6.49
C LEU A 67 8.85 -2.64 -7.39
N GLN A 68 9.67 -3.63 -6.98
CA GLN A 68 10.75 -4.15 -7.82
C GLN A 68 10.22 -4.82 -9.09
N ALA A 69 9.22 -5.70 -8.97
CA ALA A 69 8.60 -6.39 -10.12
C ALA A 69 8.06 -5.40 -11.16
N ILE A 70 7.33 -4.37 -10.73
CA ILE A 70 6.80 -3.34 -11.62
C ILE A 70 7.95 -2.55 -12.26
N THR A 71 8.99 -2.21 -11.49
CA THR A 71 10.16 -1.50 -12.00
C THR A 71 10.88 -2.30 -13.10
N GLU A 72 11.12 -3.60 -12.87
CA GLU A 72 11.73 -4.49 -13.86
C GLU A 72 10.86 -4.63 -15.11
N LEU A 73 9.54 -4.78 -14.96
CA LEU A 73 8.63 -4.88 -16.11
C LEU A 73 8.60 -3.60 -16.96
N LYS A 74 8.65 -2.42 -16.32
CA LYS A 74 8.76 -1.14 -17.04
C LYS A 74 10.09 -0.97 -17.76
N GLN A 75 11.16 -1.61 -17.28
CA GLN A 75 12.46 -1.66 -17.96
C GLN A 75 12.47 -2.64 -19.13
N GLU A 76 11.79 -3.78 -18.98
CA GLU A 76 11.62 -4.80 -20.03
C GLU A 76 10.74 -4.29 -21.18
N ASP A 77 9.66 -3.56 -20.85
CA ASP A 77 8.69 -3.04 -21.80
C ASP A 77 8.28 -1.60 -21.40
N SER A 78 8.70 -0.63 -22.21
CA SER A 78 8.37 0.79 -21.97
C SER A 78 6.88 1.12 -22.10
N SER A 79 6.08 0.21 -22.66
CA SER A 79 4.62 0.35 -22.73
C SER A 79 3.88 -0.23 -21.51
N PHE A 80 4.58 -0.99 -20.66
CA PHE A 80 3.99 -1.54 -19.45
C PHE A 80 3.62 -0.43 -18.45
N GLU A 81 2.38 -0.46 -17.99
CA GLU A 81 1.78 0.57 -17.14
C GLU A 81 1.09 -0.06 -15.93
N MET A 82 1.58 0.24 -14.73
CA MET A 82 1.01 -0.23 -13.47
C MET A 82 1.33 0.76 -12.34
N TYR A 83 0.33 1.07 -11.52
CA TYR A 83 0.40 2.02 -10.41
C TYR A 83 -0.04 1.37 -9.09
N VAL A 84 0.38 1.96 -7.97
CA VAL A 84 0.12 1.40 -6.64
C VAL A 84 -0.47 2.45 -5.70
N MET A 85 -1.54 2.06 -5.02
CA MET A 85 -2.03 2.64 -3.77
C MET A 85 -1.40 1.85 -2.62
N VAL A 86 -0.46 2.48 -1.91
CA VAL A 86 0.23 1.87 -0.77
C VAL A 86 -0.67 1.95 0.47
N GLY A 87 -0.93 0.81 1.11
CA GLY A 87 -1.56 0.79 2.43
C GLY A 87 -0.52 0.88 3.53
N ALA A 88 -0.62 1.87 4.40
CA ALA A 88 0.08 1.91 5.68
C ALA A 88 -0.88 1.37 6.74
N TRP A 89 -0.53 0.24 7.36
CA TRP A 89 -1.37 -0.36 8.39
C TRP A 89 -1.32 0.47 9.68
N ILE A 90 -2.44 0.56 10.40
CA ILE A 90 -2.54 1.34 11.64
C ILE A 90 -3.13 0.45 12.73
N ASN A 91 -2.43 0.40 13.86
CA ASN A 91 -2.78 -0.38 15.04
C ASN A 91 -3.14 0.54 16.21
N CYS A 92 -4.08 0.09 17.03
CA CYS A 92 -4.20 0.57 18.39
C CYS A 92 -3.05 0.05 19.25
N LYS A 93 -2.91 0.65 20.44
CA LYS A 93 -1.94 0.17 21.41
C LYS A 93 -2.24 -1.29 21.79
N ASP A 94 -1.19 -2.09 21.91
CA ASP A 94 -1.27 -3.52 22.25
C ASP A 94 -2.18 -4.32 21.28
N ALA A 95 -2.27 -3.88 20.01
CA ALA A 95 -2.98 -4.63 18.96
C ALA A 95 -2.43 -6.06 18.82
N TRP A 96 -3.31 -6.99 18.44
CA TRP A 96 -3.00 -8.43 18.29
C TRP A 96 -2.63 -9.17 19.59
N ALA A 97 -2.62 -8.49 20.74
CA ALA A 97 -2.56 -9.12 22.06
C ALA A 97 -3.97 -9.43 22.61
N ASP A 98 -4.04 -10.05 23.79
CA ASP A 98 -5.31 -10.43 24.44
C ASP A 98 -6.17 -9.22 24.85
N HIS A 99 -5.55 -8.07 25.11
CA HIS A 99 -6.21 -6.86 25.64
C HIS A 99 -5.75 -5.59 24.89
N PRO A 100 -6.19 -5.39 23.64
CA PRO A 100 -5.88 -4.17 22.88
C PRO A 100 -6.51 -2.93 23.51
N ASP A 101 -5.74 -1.84 23.60
CA ASP A 101 -6.21 -0.54 24.08
C ASP A 101 -6.60 0.35 22.90
N HIS A 102 -7.88 0.31 22.57
CA HIS A 102 -8.49 1.09 21.48
C HIS A 102 -8.61 2.59 21.76
N THR A 103 -8.16 3.08 22.92
CA THR A 103 -8.13 4.53 23.20
C THR A 103 -6.82 5.19 22.76
N GLN A 104 -5.79 4.38 22.50
CA GLN A 104 -4.45 4.81 22.14
C GLN A 104 -4.00 4.12 20.84
N GLU A 105 -3.00 4.70 20.20
CA GLU A 105 -2.35 4.08 19.05
C GLU A 105 -1.08 3.33 19.48
N ASP A 106 -0.64 2.37 18.66
CA ASP A 106 0.73 1.89 18.75
C ASP A 106 1.65 2.87 18.02
N GLU A 107 2.15 3.87 18.75
CA GLU A 107 2.93 4.97 18.15
C GLU A 107 4.17 4.47 17.41
N ALA A 108 4.91 3.53 17.99
CA ALA A 108 6.15 3.03 17.41
C ALA A 108 5.89 2.22 16.14
N TYR A 109 4.88 1.34 16.15
CA TYR A 109 4.50 0.58 14.97
C TYR A 109 3.97 1.48 13.85
N ASN A 110 3.02 2.36 14.18
CA ASN A 110 2.35 3.22 13.21
C ASN A 110 3.32 4.23 12.58
N GLU A 111 4.23 4.80 13.37
CA GLU A 111 5.29 5.65 12.85
C GLU A 111 6.16 4.89 11.85
N ALA A 112 6.60 3.69 12.20
CA ALA A 112 7.44 2.88 11.32
C ALA A 112 6.73 2.51 10.00
N GLU A 113 5.44 2.16 10.06
CA GLU A 113 4.60 1.92 8.88
C GLU A 113 4.49 3.15 7.98
N VAL A 114 4.12 4.30 8.55
CA VAL A 114 3.93 5.54 7.80
C VAL A 114 5.25 6.02 7.19
N GLN A 115 6.37 5.92 7.93
CA GLN A 115 7.69 6.30 7.43
C GLN A 115 8.12 5.41 6.25
N ARG A 116 7.90 4.10 6.31
CA ARG A 116 8.16 3.20 5.16
C ARG A 116 7.31 3.59 3.96
N ALA A 117 6.03 3.89 4.14
CA ALA A 117 5.16 4.36 3.05
C ALA A 117 5.70 5.64 2.39
N VAL A 118 6.16 6.61 3.19
CA VAL A 118 6.79 7.85 2.71
C VAL A 118 8.09 7.55 1.95
N GLN A 119 8.95 6.69 2.48
CA GLN A 119 10.21 6.31 1.83
C GLN A 119 9.96 5.65 0.47
N TYR A 120 9.05 4.68 0.39
CA TYR A 120 8.69 4.04 -0.87
C TYR A 120 8.08 5.02 -1.86
N ALA A 121 7.17 5.89 -1.44
CA ALA A 121 6.57 6.89 -2.33
C ALA A 121 7.61 7.87 -2.91
N LYS A 122 8.64 8.23 -2.14
CA LYS A 122 9.77 9.04 -2.63
C LYS A 122 10.70 8.26 -3.56
N GLN A 123 10.90 6.97 -3.32
CA GLN A 123 11.78 6.11 -4.12
C GLN A 123 11.15 5.69 -5.45
N TYR A 124 9.82 5.53 -5.49
CA TYR A 124 9.06 5.07 -6.65
C TYR A 124 7.91 6.03 -7.03
N PRO A 125 8.18 7.33 -7.27
CA PRO A 125 7.15 8.34 -7.51
C PRO A 125 6.39 8.15 -8.85
N ASP A 126 6.98 7.41 -9.78
CA ASP A 126 6.36 7.06 -11.06
C ASP A 126 5.38 5.87 -10.94
N ILE A 127 5.47 5.08 -9.86
CA ILE A 127 4.62 3.90 -9.59
C ILE A 127 3.60 4.19 -8.49
N ILE A 128 4.03 4.75 -7.35
CA ILE A 128 3.16 5.01 -6.20
C ILE A 128 2.44 6.34 -6.40
N LYS A 129 1.11 6.29 -6.41
CA LYS A 129 0.26 7.46 -6.67
C LYS A 129 -0.63 7.84 -5.49
N MET A 130 -0.82 6.92 -4.54
CA MET A 130 -1.61 7.14 -3.34
C MET A 130 -1.01 6.44 -2.13
N ILE A 131 -1.23 7.00 -0.94
CA ILE A 131 -1.00 6.34 0.35
C ILE A 131 -2.34 6.32 1.10
N ALA A 132 -2.73 5.14 1.60
CA ALA A 132 -3.89 4.92 2.44
C ALA A 132 -3.44 4.76 3.89
N ILE A 133 -3.92 5.61 4.80
CA ILE A 133 -3.66 5.49 6.24
C ILE A 133 -4.76 4.63 6.86
N GLY A 134 -4.39 3.40 7.23
CA GLY A 134 -5.26 2.41 7.85
C GLY A 134 -6.11 1.63 6.83
N ASN A 135 -6.33 0.35 7.12
CA ASN A 135 -7.30 -0.50 6.44
C ASN A 135 -8.37 -0.91 7.45
N GLU A 136 -9.59 -0.41 7.29
CA GLU A 136 -10.70 -0.63 8.24
C GLU A 136 -10.32 -0.25 9.69
N ALA A 137 -9.31 0.60 9.87
CA ALA A 137 -8.73 0.87 11.17
C ALA A 137 -9.65 1.62 12.14
N MET A 138 -10.80 2.13 11.70
CA MET A 138 -11.75 2.87 12.55
C MET A 138 -13.05 2.12 12.84
N VAL A 139 -13.23 0.91 12.29
CA VAL A 139 -14.48 0.17 12.46
C VAL A 139 -14.45 -0.60 13.78
N HIS A 140 -15.48 -0.44 14.61
CA HIS A 140 -15.47 -1.02 15.96
C HIS A 140 -15.57 -2.55 15.99
N TRP A 141 -15.91 -3.20 14.88
CA TRP A 141 -15.90 -4.65 14.77
C TRP A 141 -14.49 -5.23 14.55
N ALA A 142 -13.49 -4.41 14.21
CA ALA A 142 -12.09 -4.81 14.09
C ALA A 142 -11.41 -4.82 15.48
N THR A 143 -11.96 -5.61 16.40
CA THR A 143 -11.63 -5.61 17.84
C THR A 143 -10.17 -5.97 18.15
N SER A 144 -9.39 -6.40 17.18
CA SER A 144 -7.96 -6.71 17.38
C SER A 144 -7.04 -5.50 17.22
N TYR A 145 -7.49 -4.41 16.56
CA TYR A 145 -6.58 -3.32 16.17
C TYR A 145 -7.22 -1.93 15.94
N PHE A 146 -8.55 -1.77 16.01
CA PHE A 146 -9.18 -0.49 15.64
C PHE A 146 -8.72 0.67 16.54
N VAL A 147 -8.61 1.86 15.95
CA VAL A 147 -8.22 3.14 16.56
C VAL A 147 -9.35 4.17 16.45
N PRO A 148 -9.36 5.22 17.30
CA PRO A 148 -10.28 6.33 17.13
C PRO A 148 -9.90 7.16 15.89
N PRO A 149 -10.86 7.87 15.25
CA PRO A 149 -10.60 8.67 14.05
C PRO A 149 -9.50 9.73 14.19
N SER A 150 -9.25 10.22 15.41
CA SER A 150 -8.17 11.18 15.69
C SER A 150 -6.78 10.64 15.33
N VAL A 151 -6.57 9.32 15.46
CA VAL A 151 -5.29 8.67 15.10
C VAL A 151 -5.10 8.69 13.58
N ILE A 152 -6.13 8.35 12.81
CA ILE A 152 -6.06 8.42 11.34
C ILE A 152 -5.87 9.87 10.88
N LEU A 153 -6.59 10.81 11.48
CA LEU A 153 -6.45 12.23 11.15
C LEU A 153 -5.02 12.76 11.40
N LYS A 154 -4.38 12.37 12.50
CA LYS A 154 -2.97 12.71 12.81
C LYS A 154 -2.04 12.34 11.64
N TRP A 155 -2.09 11.08 11.21
CA TRP A 155 -1.21 10.57 10.15
C TRP A 155 -1.56 11.12 8.76
N VAL A 156 -2.85 11.33 8.48
CA VAL A 156 -3.25 12.02 7.24
C VAL A 156 -2.70 13.44 7.21
N ASN A 157 -2.84 14.22 8.29
CA ASN A 157 -2.30 15.59 8.36
C ASN A 157 -0.78 15.60 8.21
N TYR A 158 -0.08 14.69 8.89
CA TYR A 158 1.37 14.51 8.73
C TYR A 158 1.76 14.31 7.25
N LEU A 159 1.07 13.42 6.53
CA LEU A 159 1.33 13.21 5.10
C LEU A 159 1.00 14.43 4.23
N GLN A 160 -0.01 15.23 4.59
CA GLN A 160 -0.32 16.46 3.84
C GLN A 160 0.76 17.53 4.04
N GLU A 161 1.30 17.66 5.25
CA GLU A 161 2.41 18.58 5.53
C GLU A 161 3.65 18.24 4.69
N LEU A 162 3.94 16.94 4.49
CA LEU A 162 5.06 16.48 3.67
C LEU A 162 4.95 16.76 2.15
N LYS A 163 3.76 17.13 1.65
CA LYS A 163 3.57 17.50 0.24
C LYS A 163 3.97 18.94 -0.06
N SER A 164 4.20 19.73 0.99
CA SER A 164 4.48 21.17 0.91
C SER A 164 5.93 21.46 0.53
#